data_AF-A0A512IF49-F1
#
_entry.id   AF-A0A512IF49-F1
#
_cell.length_a   1.000
_cell.length_b   1.000
_cell.length_c   1.000
_cell.angle_alpha   90.00
_cell.angle_beta   90.00
_cell.angle_gamma   90.00
#
_symmetry.space_group_name_H-M   'P 1'
#
loop_
_entity.id
_entity.type
_entity.pdbx_description
1 polymer ?
#
loop_
_entity_poly.entity_id
_entity_poly.type
_entity_poly.pdbx_seq_one_letter_code
_entity_poly.pdbx_strand_id
1 'polypeptide(L)'
;MDARTARRGAAAALTGLLLTGCTGPGPAADPPGSPEPSAAAPSATASPSAPGTAAASGPWGAYPGRAEACAAVAEDLLALALLPASLSGGPTTEQVQAVEDEVAGMLEAAPPELAADHARVQLLVDSYGEELAEDPGARFDGEAIDEALAPVRDWLDETCRDTR
;
A
#
# COMPACT_ATOMS: atom_id res chain seq x y z
N MET A 1 -36.80 22.88 -27.20
CA MET A 1 -37.64 23.08 -26.01
C MET A 1 -36.84 22.57 -24.82
N ASP A 2 -35.86 23.36 -24.38
CA ASP A 2 -35.92 24.36 -23.28
C ASP A 2 -35.67 23.69 -21.93
N ALA A 3 -34.86 24.16 -20.99
CA ALA A 3 -33.75 25.13 -20.88
C ALA A 3 -33.42 25.21 -19.37
N ARG A 4 -32.30 25.89 -19.04
CA ARG A 4 -31.83 26.36 -17.71
C ARG A 4 -30.78 25.44 -17.09
N THR A 5 -29.47 25.67 -17.23
CA THR A 5 -28.65 26.88 -17.04
C THR A 5 -28.47 27.30 -15.57
N ALA A 6 -27.26 27.00 -15.07
CA ALA A 6 -26.37 27.79 -14.21
C ALA A 6 -26.77 28.13 -12.76
N ARG A 7 -25.81 27.92 -11.84
CA ARG A 7 -25.00 28.96 -11.12
C ARG A 7 -24.11 28.25 -10.10
N ARG A 8 -22.78 28.30 -10.23
CA ARG A 8 -21.84 29.34 -9.72
C ARG A 8 -21.93 29.60 -8.21
N GLY A 9 -20.90 29.11 -7.50
CA GLY A 9 -20.04 29.91 -6.62
C GLY A 9 -20.41 29.98 -5.14
N ALA A 10 -19.42 29.72 -4.26
CA ALA A 10 -19.02 30.63 -3.19
C ALA A 10 -17.83 30.04 -2.39
N ALA A 11 -16.73 30.79 -2.35
CA ALA A 11 -15.68 30.66 -1.35
C ALA A 11 -16.05 31.50 -0.12
N ALA A 12 -15.80 30.98 1.08
CA ALA A 12 -15.63 31.69 2.37
C ALA A 12 -15.18 30.63 3.41
N ALA A 13 -13.94 30.57 3.88
CA ALA A 13 -13.19 31.46 4.78
C ALA A 13 -13.53 31.32 6.29
N LEU A 14 -12.50 30.90 7.04
CA LEU A 14 -12.10 31.32 8.41
C LEU A 14 -12.83 30.79 9.65
N THR A 15 -12.13 30.00 10.47
CA THR A 15 -11.71 30.27 11.88
C THR A 15 -10.98 29.01 12.41
N GLY A 16 -9.80 29.01 13.03
CA GLY A 16 -9.17 30.01 13.88
C GLY A 16 -9.29 29.58 15.34
N LEU A 17 -8.55 28.55 15.78
CA LEU A 17 -8.39 28.24 17.21
C LEU A 17 -6.91 28.28 17.60
N LEU A 18 -6.58 29.32 18.36
CA LEU A 18 -5.30 29.64 18.96
C LEU A 18 -5.10 28.79 20.23
N LEU A 19 -3.97 28.10 20.35
CA LEU A 19 -3.43 27.64 21.63
C LEU A 19 -2.12 28.37 21.88
N THR A 20 -2.22 29.36 22.76
CA THR A 20 -1.16 30.21 23.28
C THR A 20 -0.39 29.50 24.39
N GLY A 21 0.94 29.70 24.41
CA GLY A 21 1.68 29.86 25.67
C GLY A 21 2.80 28.87 25.97
N CYS A 22 4.03 29.23 25.60
CA CYS A 22 5.15 29.10 26.54
C CYS A 22 6.04 30.34 26.41
N THR A 23 6.14 31.09 27.51
CA THR A 23 6.89 32.35 27.62
C THR A 23 8.26 32.04 28.20
N GLY A 24 9.32 32.59 27.61
CA GLY A 24 10.65 32.65 28.22
C GLY A 24 11.38 33.90 27.72
N PRO A 25 11.90 34.80 28.59
CA PRO A 25 12.52 36.05 28.18
C PRO A 25 14.05 35.95 28.08
N GLY A 26 14.63 36.58 27.05
CA GLY A 26 16.03 37.06 27.12
C GLY A 26 16.71 37.25 25.75
N PRO A 27 17.48 38.35 25.51
CA PRO A 27 17.61 38.94 24.17
C PRO A 27 19.00 38.81 23.50
N ALA A 28 18.97 39.09 22.19
CA ALA A 28 20.02 39.68 21.33
C ALA A 28 21.23 38.83 20.91
N ALA A 29 21.31 38.56 19.59
CA ALA A 29 22.36 39.05 18.68
C ALA A 29 22.26 38.37 17.30
N ASP A 30 22.00 39.14 16.25
CA ASP A 30 22.23 38.75 14.85
C ASP A 30 23.73 38.81 14.52
N PRO A 31 24.26 37.80 13.81
CA PRO A 31 24.98 38.13 12.58
C PRO A 31 24.57 37.25 11.37
N PRO A 32 24.82 37.73 10.13
CA PRO A 32 24.26 37.19 8.90
C PRO A 32 25.09 36.02 8.34
N GLY A 33 24.43 34.97 7.83
CA GLY A 33 25.14 33.90 7.13
C GLY A 33 24.27 32.75 6.64
N SER A 34 24.03 32.74 5.32
CA SER A 34 23.77 31.59 4.43
C SER A 34 22.46 30.79 4.57
N PRO A 35 21.84 30.41 3.42
CA PRO A 35 20.55 29.71 3.39
C PRO A 35 20.69 28.25 3.81
N GLU A 36 20.02 27.88 4.90
CA GLU A 36 19.80 26.49 5.27
C GLU A 36 18.55 25.96 4.52
N PRO A 37 18.60 24.77 3.91
CA PRO A 37 17.49 24.24 3.13
C PRO A 37 16.29 23.98 4.03
N SER A 38 15.17 24.56 3.64
CA SER A 38 13.84 24.25 4.16
C SER A 38 13.62 22.74 4.09
N ALA A 39 13.63 22.07 5.26
CA ALA A 39 13.18 20.70 5.38
C ALA A 39 11.67 20.67 5.13
N ALA A 40 11.31 20.58 3.85
CA ALA A 40 9.97 20.19 3.44
C ALA A 40 9.75 18.77 3.96
N ALA A 41 8.95 18.63 5.00
CA ALA A 41 8.34 17.35 5.31
C ALA A 41 7.56 16.92 4.05
N PRO A 42 7.82 15.73 3.47
CA PRO A 42 6.91 15.21 2.48
C PRO A 42 5.61 14.84 3.20
N SER A 43 4.61 15.71 3.08
CA SER A 43 3.22 15.26 3.07
C SER A 43 3.08 14.30 1.90
N ALA A 44 3.11 13.01 2.19
CA ALA A 44 2.70 11.97 1.26
C ALA A 44 1.74 11.03 2.00
N THR A 45 0.54 11.53 2.31
CA THR A 45 -0.63 10.64 2.30
C THR A 45 -0.99 10.42 0.83
N ALA A 46 -0.22 9.58 0.16
CA ALA A 46 -0.67 8.95 -1.07
C ALA A 46 -1.38 7.67 -0.62
N SER A 47 -2.71 7.70 -0.53
CA SER A 47 -3.44 6.48 -0.81
C SER A 47 -2.99 6.02 -2.20
N PRO A 48 -2.66 4.73 -2.41
CA PRO A 48 -2.52 4.23 -3.76
C PRO A 48 -3.87 4.44 -4.44
N SER A 49 -3.94 5.46 -5.29
CA SER A 49 -5.02 5.57 -6.25
C SER A 49 -4.75 4.46 -7.24
N ALA A 50 -5.61 3.43 -7.23
CA ALA A 50 -5.61 2.38 -8.22
C ALA A 50 -5.44 3.01 -9.62
N PRO A 51 -4.45 2.59 -10.42
CA PRO A 51 -4.32 3.07 -11.78
C PRO A 51 -5.60 2.78 -12.56
N GLY A 52 -6.06 3.79 -13.31
CA GLY A 52 -7.21 3.65 -14.18
C GLY A 52 -7.03 2.48 -15.15
N THR A 53 -8.18 1.96 -15.59
CA THR A 53 -8.46 0.78 -16.42
C THR A 53 -7.70 0.74 -17.76
N ALA A 54 -6.38 0.68 -17.72
CA ALA A 54 -5.55 0.24 -18.83
C ALA A 54 -5.28 -1.25 -18.58
N ALA A 55 -5.83 -2.12 -19.42
CA ALA A 55 -5.55 -3.54 -19.37
C ALA A 55 -4.02 -3.74 -19.41
N ALA A 56 -3.47 -4.24 -18.31
CA ALA A 56 -2.10 -4.69 -18.15
C ALA A 56 -1.70 -5.55 -19.37
N SER A 57 -0.94 -4.96 -20.29
CA SER A 57 -0.52 -5.64 -21.54
C SER A 57 1.01 -5.71 -21.68
N GLY A 58 1.73 -5.26 -20.67
CA GLY A 58 3.19 -5.19 -20.66
C GLY A 58 3.83 -6.19 -19.69
N PRO A 59 5.17 -6.34 -19.74
CA PRO A 59 5.90 -7.22 -18.82
C PRO A 59 5.79 -6.80 -17.34
N TRP A 60 5.25 -5.62 -17.08
CA TRP A 60 5.10 -5.03 -15.75
C TRP A 60 3.67 -5.11 -15.21
N GLY A 61 2.79 -5.93 -15.80
CA GLY A 61 1.40 -6.03 -15.34
C GLY A 61 0.66 -4.70 -15.47
N ALA A 62 -0.02 -4.28 -14.41
CA ALA A 62 -0.78 -3.03 -14.36
C ALA A 62 0.10 -1.78 -14.17
N TYR A 63 1.40 -1.97 -13.94
CA TYR A 63 2.32 -0.87 -13.64
C TYR A 63 2.87 -0.21 -14.91
N PRO A 64 3.11 1.12 -14.89
CA PRO A 64 3.56 1.87 -16.06
C PRO A 64 5.01 1.56 -16.47
N GLY A 65 5.80 0.92 -15.59
CA GLY A 65 7.20 0.61 -15.84
C GLY A 65 7.83 -0.26 -14.76
N ARG A 66 9.11 -0.58 -14.97
CA ARG A 66 9.92 -1.43 -14.07
C ARG A 66 9.99 -0.85 -12.66
N ALA A 67 10.26 0.45 -12.52
CA ALA A 67 10.47 1.06 -11.22
C ALA A 67 9.20 1.00 -10.36
N GLU A 68 8.05 1.30 -10.97
CA GLU A 68 6.75 1.25 -10.31
C GLU A 68 6.35 -0.19 -9.97
N ALA A 69 6.59 -1.15 -10.86
CA ALA A 69 6.35 -2.57 -10.58
C ALA A 69 7.22 -3.08 -9.43
N CYS A 70 8.51 -2.75 -9.44
CA CYS A 70 9.44 -3.14 -8.38
C CYS A 70 9.04 -2.57 -7.01
N ALA A 71 8.61 -1.30 -6.96
CA ALA A 71 8.13 -0.70 -5.74
C ALA A 71 6.86 -1.38 -5.23
N ALA A 72 5.86 -1.54 -6.09
CA ALA A 72 4.58 -2.13 -5.70
C ALA A 72 4.73 -3.60 -5.27
N VAL A 73 5.46 -4.44 -6.02
CA VAL A 73 5.69 -5.84 -5.65
C VAL A 73 6.48 -5.96 -4.34
N ALA A 74 7.38 -5.01 -4.04
CA ALA A 74 8.07 -4.99 -2.75
C ALA A 74 7.13 -4.61 -1.59
N GLU A 75 6.18 -3.70 -1.82
CA GLU A 75 5.12 -3.37 -0.87
C GLU A 75 4.18 -4.57 -0.64
N ASP A 76 3.74 -5.23 -1.70
CA ASP A 76 2.92 -6.44 -1.66
C ASP A 76 3.64 -7.55 -0.87
N LEU A 77 4.93 -7.80 -1.17
CA LEU A 77 5.74 -8.77 -0.43
C LEU A 77 5.75 -8.47 1.08
N LEU A 78 5.88 -7.21 1.48
CA LEU A 78 5.87 -6.81 2.89
C LEU A 78 4.49 -7.03 3.52
N ALA A 79 3.41 -6.67 2.82
CA ALA A 79 2.05 -6.89 3.29
C ALA A 79 1.77 -8.38 3.48
N LEU A 80 2.14 -9.21 2.50
CA LEU A 80 1.96 -10.65 2.52
C LEU A 80 2.80 -11.33 3.61
N ALA A 81 4.05 -10.87 3.82
CA ALA A 81 4.92 -11.38 4.88
C ALA A 81 4.39 -11.06 6.30
N LEU A 82 3.49 -10.09 6.44
CA LEU A 82 2.85 -9.74 7.71
C LEU A 82 1.56 -10.54 7.98
N LEU A 83 1.04 -11.28 7.01
CA LEU A 83 -0.18 -12.08 7.18
C LEU A 83 -0.12 -13.08 8.33
N PRO A 84 0.97 -13.83 8.55
CA PRO A 84 1.02 -14.75 9.68
C PRO A 84 0.82 -14.05 11.02
N ALA A 85 1.38 -12.86 11.17
CA ALA A 85 1.20 -12.06 12.38
C ALA A 85 -0.25 -11.54 12.49
N SER A 86 -0.83 -11.01 11.40
CA SER A 86 -2.19 -10.47 11.42
C SER A 86 -3.26 -11.53 11.68
N LEU A 87 -3.06 -12.75 11.15
CA LEU A 87 -4.00 -13.87 11.27
C LEU A 87 -3.73 -14.77 12.49
N SER A 88 -2.65 -14.54 13.25
CA SER A 88 -2.38 -15.32 14.47
C SER A 88 -3.33 -15.02 15.65
N GLY A 89 -4.03 -13.87 15.60
CA GLY A 89 -4.85 -13.33 16.69
C GLY A 89 -6.25 -13.93 16.85
N GLY A 90 -6.57 -15.00 16.14
CA GLY A 90 -7.94 -15.54 16.07
C GLY A 90 -8.86 -14.62 15.24
N PRO A 91 -8.59 -14.50 13.94
CA PRO A 91 -9.35 -13.61 13.06
C PRO A 91 -10.79 -14.09 12.90
N THR A 92 -11.66 -13.19 12.43
CA THR A 92 -12.99 -13.57 11.95
C THR A 92 -12.93 -13.95 10.48
N THR A 93 -13.90 -14.74 9.99
CA THR A 93 -14.01 -15.04 8.55
C THR A 93 -14.10 -13.78 7.70
N GLU A 94 -14.79 -12.73 8.18
CA GLU A 94 -14.84 -11.42 7.49
C GLU A 94 -13.45 -10.77 7.34
N GLN A 95 -12.59 -10.90 8.35
CA GLN A 95 -11.22 -10.39 8.28
C GLN A 95 -10.37 -11.19 7.29
N VAL A 96 -10.54 -12.52 7.23
CA VAL A 96 -9.86 -13.36 6.24
C VAL A 96 -10.32 -13.03 4.83
N GLN A 97 -11.62 -12.86 4.61
CA GLN A 97 -12.19 -12.45 3.33
C GLN A 97 -11.65 -11.08 2.86
N ALA A 98 -11.47 -10.12 3.77
CA ALA A 98 -10.84 -8.85 3.42
C ALA A 98 -9.39 -9.02 2.96
N VAL A 99 -8.64 -9.97 3.54
CA VAL A 99 -7.29 -10.32 3.06
C VAL A 99 -7.36 -11.00 1.69
N GLU A 100 -8.30 -11.91 1.46
CA GLU A 100 -8.47 -12.57 0.17
C GLU A 100 -8.71 -11.55 -0.97
N ASP A 101 -9.59 -10.57 -0.72
CA ASP A 101 -9.87 -9.47 -1.66
C ASP A 101 -8.61 -8.64 -1.95
N GLU A 102 -7.80 -8.36 -0.93
CA GLU A 102 -6.54 -7.62 -1.07
C GLU A 102 -5.54 -8.41 -1.93
N VAL A 103 -5.36 -9.70 -1.63
CA VAL A 103 -4.46 -10.60 -2.39
C VAL A 103 -4.92 -10.75 -3.84
N ALA A 104 -6.23 -10.83 -4.09
CA ALA A 104 -6.79 -10.88 -5.44
C ALA A 104 -6.46 -9.60 -6.23
N GLY A 105 -6.49 -8.44 -5.59
CA GLY A 105 -6.06 -7.18 -6.18
C GLY A 105 -4.57 -7.16 -6.54
N MET A 106 -3.70 -7.68 -5.65
CA MET A 106 -2.27 -7.82 -5.93
C MET A 106 -2.03 -8.74 -7.14
N LEU A 107 -2.71 -9.88 -7.20
CA LEU A 107 -2.64 -10.82 -8.33
C LEU A 107 -3.04 -10.17 -9.66
N GLU A 108 -4.13 -9.39 -9.68
CA GLU A 108 -4.62 -8.73 -10.90
C GLU A 108 -3.63 -7.67 -11.39
N ALA A 109 -2.93 -6.98 -10.48
CA ALA A 109 -1.94 -5.96 -10.81
C ALA A 109 -0.55 -6.53 -11.17
N ALA A 110 -0.24 -7.74 -10.69
CA ALA A 110 1.10 -8.32 -10.73
C ALA A 110 1.69 -8.46 -12.15
N PRO A 111 3.02 -8.36 -12.28
CA PRO A 111 3.72 -8.81 -13.47
C PRO A 111 3.35 -10.26 -13.82
N PRO A 112 3.21 -10.61 -15.12
CA PRO A 112 2.78 -11.94 -15.54
C PRO A 112 3.72 -13.07 -15.09
N GLU A 113 5.00 -12.78 -14.86
CA GLU A 113 5.97 -13.75 -14.30
C GLU A 113 5.63 -14.17 -12.87
N LEU A 114 4.99 -13.28 -12.10
CA LEU A 114 4.62 -13.49 -10.69
C LEU A 114 3.18 -13.98 -10.49
N ALA A 115 2.39 -14.11 -11.56
CA ALA A 115 0.99 -14.47 -11.46
C ALA A 115 0.78 -15.84 -10.78
N ALA A 116 1.65 -16.81 -11.08
CA ALA A 116 1.57 -18.13 -10.45
C ALA A 116 1.89 -18.09 -8.94
N ASP A 117 2.82 -17.23 -8.53
CA ASP A 117 3.24 -17.11 -7.13
C ASP A 117 2.17 -16.39 -6.31
N HIS A 118 1.58 -15.31 -6.83
CA HIS A 118 0.44 -14.64 -6.18
C HIS A 118 -0.80 -15.54 -6.12
N ALA A 119 -1.05 -16.36 -7.15
CA ALA A 119 -2.15 -17.32 -7.12
C ALA A 119 -1.95 -18.40 -6.05
N ARG A 120 -0.70 -18.79 -5.76
CA ARG A 120 -0.38 -19.70 -4.66
C ARG A 120 -0.67 -19.05 -3.30
N VAL A 121 -0.31 -17.78 -3.13
CA VAL A 121 -0.64 -17.02 -1.91
C VAL A 121 -2.16 -16.91 -1.74
N GLN A 122 -2.89 -16.58 -2.81
CA GLN A 122 -4.35 -16.49 -2.78
C GLN A 122 -4.98 -17.81 -2.33
N LEU A 123 -4.51 -18.94 -2.89
CA LEU A 123 -5.00 -20.26 -2.51
C LEU A 123 -4.76 -20.59 -1.03
N LEU A 124 -3.61 -20.18 -0.47
CA LEU A 124 -3.32 -20.39 0.95
C LEU A 124 -4.28 -19.59 1.85
N VAL A 125 -4.56 -18.34 1.51
CA VAL A 125 -5.52 -17.51 2.26
C VAL A 125 -6.94 -18.04 2.14
N ASP A 126 -7.38 -18.40 0.94
CA ASP A 126 -8.71 -18.98 0.66
C ASP A 126 -8.92 -20.28 1.45
N SER A 127 -7.95 -21.21 1.38
CA SER A 127 -8.02 -22.47 2.13
C SER A 127 -8.09 -22.27 3.65
N TYR A 128 -7.39 -21.25 4.17
CA TYR A 128 -7.48 -20.90 5.58
C TYR A 128 -8.85 -20.32 5.94
N GLY A 129 -9.46 -19.51 5.07
CA GLY A 129 -10.81 -19.00 5.25
C GLY A 129 -11.85 -20.12 5.34
N GLU A 130 -11.73 -21.13 4.48
CA GLU A 130 -12.54 -22.34 4.51
C GLU A 130 -12.35 -23.14 5.82
N GLU A 131 -11.10 -23.44 6.19
CA GLU A 131 -10.81 -24.15 7.45
C GLU A 131 -11.31 -23.39 8.68
N LEU A 132 -11.16 -22.07 8.71
CA LEU A 132 -11.62 -21.24 9.83
C LEU A 132 -13.15 -21.24 9.97
N ALA A 133 -13.88 -21.34 8.86
CA ALA A 133 -15.34 -21.44 8.87
C ALA A 133 -15.83 -22.78 9.46
N GLU A 134 -15.02 -23.84 9.32
CA GLU A 134 -15.31 -25.17 9.87
C GLU A 134 -14.79 -25.34 11.31
N ASP A 135 -13.59 -24.83 11.59
CA ASP A 135 -12.92 -24.85 12.90
C ASP A 135 -12.41 -23.44 13.29
N PRO A 136 -13.07 -22.76 14.24
CA PRO A 136 -12.59 -21.48 14.79
C PRO A 136 -11.21 -21.55 15.46
N GLY A 137 -10.68 -22.76 15.71
CA GLY A 137 -9.33 -23.00 16.22
C GLY A 137 -8.24 -23.12 15.15
N ALA A 138 -8.59 -23.11 13.87
CA ALA A 138 -7.67 -23.24 12.74
C ALA A 138 -6.55 -22.20 12.80
N ARG A 139 -5.35 -22.61 12.35
CA ARG A 139 -4.14 -21.79 12.40
C ARG A 139 -3.63 -21.56 10.99
N PHE A 140 -3.35 -20.31 10.70
CA PHE A 140 -2.76 -19.93 9.43
C PHE A 140 -1.33 -20.48 9.31
N ASP A 141 -1.02 -21.09 8.18
CA ASP A 141 0.29 -21.67 7.90
C ASP A 141 1.26 -20.58 7.43
N GLY A 142 2.02 -20.03 8.39
CA GLY A 142 3.04 -19.03 8.09
C GLY A 142 4.22 -19.58 7.31
N GLU A 143 4.58 -20.86 7.48
CA GLU A 143 5.70 -21.48 6.75
C GLU A 143 5.35 -21.62 5.27
N ALA A 144 4.11 -22.02 4.96
CA ALA A 144 3.63 -22.11 3.58
C ALA A 144 3.60 -20.74 2.88
N ILE A 145 3.24 -19.66 3.59
CA ILE A 145 3.33 -18.29 3.06
C ILE A 145 4.77 -17.89 2.81
N ASP A 146 5.67 -18.14 3.77
CA ASP A 146 7.09 -17.82 3.59
C ASP A 146 7.67 -18.54 2.38
N GLU A 147 7.32 -19.81 2.14
CA GLU A 147 7.72 -20.57 0.95
C GLU A 147 7.11 -19.99 -0.34
N ALA A 148 5.82 -19.68 -0.33
CA ALA A 148 5.11 -19.09 -1.47
C ALA A 148 5.67 -17.72 -1.89
N LEU A 149 6.22 -16.96 -0.95
CA LEU A 149 6.84 -15.66 -1.20
C LEU A 149 8.31 -15.74 -1.67
N ALA A 150 8.93 -16.93 -1.67
CA ALA A 150 10.33 -17.08 -2.10
C ALA A 150 10.57 -16.66 -3.55
N PRO A 151 9.76 -17.11 -4.52
CA PRO A 151 9.95 -16.71 -5.92
C PRO A 151 9.74 -15.20 -6.13
N VAL A 152 8.84 -14.57 -5.36
CA VAL A 152 8.61 -13.12 -5.41
C VAL A 152 9.86 -12.35 -4.95
N ARG A 153 10.51 -12.83 -3.87
CA ARG A 153 11.79 -12.26 -3.38
C ARG A 153 12.90 -12.41 -4.41
N ASP A 154 13.02 -13.59 -5.01
CA ASP A 154 14.03 -13.86 -6.03
C ASP A 154 13.81 -12.98 -7.27
N TRP A 155 12.55 -12.81 -7.70
CA TRP A 155 12.21 -11.93 -8.80
C TRP A 155 12.56 -10.47 -8.52
N LEU A 156 12.29 -9.96 -7.32
CA LEU A 156 12.72 -8.60 -6.93
C LEU A 156 14.25 -8.48 -6.97
N ASP A 157 14.94 -9.50 -6.50
CA ASP A 157 16.40 -9.54 -6.45
C ASP A 157 17.06 -9.58 -7.83
N GLU A 158 16.46 -10.29 -8.79
CA GLU A 158 16.97 -10.41 -10.16
C GLU A 158 16.53 -9.23 -11.02
N THR A 159 15.26 -8.84 -10.90
CA THR A 159 14.62 -7.88 -11.78
C THR A 159 14.80 -6.45 -11.31
N CYS A 160 14.87 -6.19 -10.00
CA CYS A 160 14.79 -4.84 -9.43
C CYS A 160 16.12 -4.32 -8.87
N ARG A 161 17.18 -5.13 -8.83
CA ARG A 161 18.52 -4.63 -8.51
C ARG A 161 18.96 -3.59 -9.55
N ASP A 162 19.48 -2.47 -9.07
CA ASP A 162 20.12 -1.47 -9.92
C ASP A 162 21.50 -2.00 -10.34
N THR A 163 21.62 -2.45 -11.58
CA THR A 163 22.92 -2.75 -12.19
C THR A 163 23.55 -1.42 -12.63
N ARG A 164 24.35 -0.81 -11.74
CA ARG A 164 25.29 0.25 -12.10
C ARG A 164 26.54 -0.33 -12.76
#